data_AF-A0AAW8K6W2-F1
#
_entry.id   AF-A0AAW8K6W2-F1
#
_cell.length_a   1.000
_cell.length_b   1.000
_cell.length_c   1.000
_cell.angle_alpha   90.00
_cell.angle_beta   90.00
_cell.angle_gamma   90.00
#
_symmetry.space_group_name_H-M   'P 1'
#
loop_
_entity.id
_entity.type
_entity.pdbx_description
1 polymer ?
#
loop_
_entity_poly.entity_id
_entity_poly.type
_entity_poly.pdbx_seq_one_letter_code
_entity_poly.pdbx_strand_id
1 'polypeptide(L)'
;EQNTVTILIPKEEKAIQILHQLKNKGYTKIEMRKAGQYCIQVYEQEFKKMYDTGMIQNISEDILDFYELKEVDRYTEELGLKLDLEEGIALFF
;
A
#
# COMPACT_ATOMS: atom_id res chain seq x y z
N GLU A 1 -14.09 16.30 -1.23
CA GLU A 1 -13.42 15.20 -0.51
C GLU A 1 -12.17 14.78 -1.25
N GLN A 2 -11.07 14.53 -0.54
CA GLN A 2 -9.90 13.84 -1.10
C GLN A 2 -10.02 12.38 -0.68
N ASN A 3 -10.49 11.52 -1.60
CA ASN A 3 -10.54 10.08 -1.36
C ASN A 3 -9.11 9.54 -1.43
N THR A 4 -8.61 9.05 -0.31
CA THR A 4 -7.31 8.38 -0.21
C THR A 4 -7.51 6.89 -0.02
N VAL A 5 -6.78 6.10 -0.81
CA VAL A 5 -6.80 4.64 -0.75
C VAL A 5 -5.57 4.16 0.02
N THR A 6 -5.75 3.11 0.82
CA THR A 6 -4.67 2.53 1.61
C THR A 6 -4.04 1.35 0.87
N ILE A 7 -2.72 1.38 0.69
CA ILE A 7 -1.96 0.31 0.02
C ILE A 7 -0.88 -0.20 0.97
N LEU A 8 -0.84 -1.50 1.19
CA LEU A 8 0.21 -2.19 1.92
C LEU A 8 1.45 -2.37 1.04
N ILE A 9 2.61 -1.97 1.56
CA ILE A 9 3.89 -2.06 0.86
C ILE A 9 4.71 -3.22 1.46
N PRO A 10 4.73 -4.40 0.81
CA PRO A 10 5.49 -5.55 1.28
C PRO A 10 7.00 -5.43 0.95
N LYS A 11 7.64 -4.30 1.31
CA LYS A 11 9.08 -4.07 1.11
C LYS A 11 9.93 -4.77 2.18
N GLU A 12 9.46 -4.74 3.43
CA GLU A 12 10.12 -5.39 4.55
C GLU A 12 9.63 -6.83 4.77
N GLU A 13 10.49 -7.70 5.29
CA GLU A 13 10.14 -9.08 5.63
C GLU A 13 8.90 -9.16 6.54
N LYS A 14 8.78 -8.23 7.50
CA LYS A 14 7.60 -8.14 8.38
C LYS A 14 6.33 -7.82 7.60
N ALA A 15 6.39 -6.90 6.64
CA ALA A 15 5.25 -6.52 5.81
C ALA A 15 4.83 -7.68 4.89
N ILE A 16 5.80 -8.42 4.34
CA ILE A 16 5.58 -9.64 3.56
C ILE A 16 4.89 -10.71 4.42
N GLN A 17 5.35 -10.94 5.66
CA GLN A 17 4.72 -11.89 6.57
C GLN A 17 3.26 -11.52 6.89
N ILE A 18 3.01 -10.22 7.15
CA ILE A 18 1.67 -9.71 7.40
C ILE A 18 0.78 -9.93 6.18
N LEU A 19 1.26 -9.60 4.97
CA LEU A 19 0.54 -9.82 3.73
C LEU A 19 0.19 -11.31 3.52
N HIS A 20 1.16 -12.20 3.72
CA HIS A 20 0.94 -13.64 3.60
C HIS A 20 -0.11 -14.15 4.57
N GLN A 21 -0.10 -13.66 5.81
CA GLN A 21 -1.08 -14.01 6.82
C GLN A 21 -2.47 -13.50 6.47
N LEU A 22 -2.58 -12.25 6.01
CA LEU A 22 -3.84 -11.67 5.53
C LEU A 22 -4.46 -12.50 4.39
N LYS A 23 -3.63 -12.96 3.44
CA LYS A 23 -4.08 -13.81 2.33
C LYS A 23 -4.50 -15.21 2.74
N ASN A 24 -3.76 -15.87 3.63
CA ASN A 24 -3.94 -17.29 3.94
C ASN A 24 -4.86 -17.54 5.14
N LYS A 25 -4.82 -16.67 6.15
CA LYS A 25 -5.55 -16.83 7.42
C LYS A 25 -6.62 -15.76 7.65
N GLY A 26 -6.72 -14.78 6.76
CA GLY A 26 -7.61 -13.63 6.91
C GLY A 26 -7.01 -12.55 7.82
N TYR A 27 -7.82 -11.54 8.15
CA TYR A 27 -7.37 -10.39 8.93
C TYR A 27 -7.73 -10.52 10.40
N THR A 28 -6.75 -10.26 11.28
CA THR A 28 -6.98 -10.08 12.71
C THR A 28 -6.76 -8.61 13.09
N LYS A 29 -7.36 -8.16 14.20
CA LYS A 29 -7.15 -6.79 14.71
C LYS A 29 -5.66 -6.46 14.93
N ILE A 30 -4.87 -7.45 15.33
CA ILE A 30 -3.42 -7.28 15.55
C ILE A 30 -2.69 -7.11 14.22
N GLU A 31 -3.04 -7.91 13.21
CA GLU A 31 -2.40 -7.81 11.90
C GLU A 31 -2.79 -6.54 11.16
N MET A 32 -4.03 -6.07 11.25
CA MET A 32 -4.42 -4.75 10.71
C MET A 32 -3.62 -3.62 11.37
N ARG A 33 -3.41 -3.69 12.70
CA ARG A 33 -2.60 -2.71 13.43
C ARG A 33 -1.12 -2.75 13.03
N LYS A 34 -0.58 -3.93 12.72
CA LYS A 34 0.78 -4.07 12.21
C LYS A 34 0.89 -3.61 10.76
N ALA A 35 -0.06 -4.02 9.91
CA ALA A 35 -0.17 -3.66 8.50
C ALA A 35 -0.21 -2.15 8.34
N GLY A 36 -0.95 -1.43 9.19
CA GLY A 36 -1.04 0.02 9.16
C GLY A 36 0.32 0.75 9.24
N GLN A 37 1.36 0.15 9.85
CA GLN A 37 2.71 0.73 9.87
C GLN A 37 3.46 0.57 8.54
N TYR A 38 2.99 -0.35 7.69
CA TYR A 38 3.53 -0.65 6.37
C TYR A 38 2.56 -0.23 5.25
N CYS A 39 1.49 0.47 5.61
CA CYS A 39 0.52 1.00 4.67
C CYS A 39 0.85 2.45 4.33
N ILE A 40 0.67 2.80 3.07
CA ILE A 40 0.69 4.19 2.59
C ILE A 40 -0.70 4.61 2.16
N GLN A 41 -0.99 5.90 2.30
CA GLN A 41 -2.18 6.51 1.74
C GLN A 41 -1.81 7.17 0.42
N VAL A 42 -2.50 6.79 -0.64
CA VAL A 42 -2.35 7.41 -1.95
C VAL A 42 -3.68 8.05 -2.36
N TYR A 43 -3.61 9.12 -3.13
CA TYR A 43 -4.82 9.70 -3.71
C TYR A 43 -5.43 8.74 -4.73
N GLU A 44 -6.76 8.76 -4.85
CA GLU A 44 -7.51 7.93 -5.81
C GLU A 44 -6.96 8.03 -7.25
N GLN A 45 -6.48 9.21 -7.65
CA GLN A 45 -5.87 9.41 -8.98
C GLN A 45 -4.60 8.57 -9.19
N GLU A 46 -3.74 8.46 -8.18
CA GLU A 46 -2.48 7.70 -8.24
C GLU A 46 -2.76 6.22 -8.06
N PHE A 47 -3.66 5.89 -7.14
CA PHE A 47 -4.20 4.54 -6.99
C PHE A 47 -4.69 3.99 -8.33
N LYS A 48 -5.53 4.76 -9.05
CA LYS A 48 -6.10 4.32 -10.32
C LYS A 48 -5.02 4.06 -11.36
N LYS A 49 -3.98 4.91 -11.45
CA LYS A 49 -2.84 4.66 -12.34
C LYS A 49 -2.10 3.38 -11.98
N MET A 50 -1.80 3.17 -10.70
CA MET A 50 -1.12 1.97 -10.21
C MET A 50 -1.96 0.70 -10.40
N TYR A 51 -3.28 0.81 -10.25
CA TYR A 51 -4.22 -0.29 -10.44
C TYR A 51 -4.32 -0.65 -11.92
N ASP A 52 -4.46 0.34 -12.80
CA ASP A 52 -4.55 0.16 -14.25
C ASP A 52 -3.26 -0.44 -14.85
N THR A 53 -2.10 -0.08 -14.30
CA THR A 53 -0.81 -0.67 -14.70
C THR A 53 -0.56 -2.06 -14.11
N GLY A 54 -1.42 -2.55 -13.22
CA GLY A 54 -1.27 -3.84 -12.53
C GLY A 54 -0.16 -3.86 -11.47
N MET A 55 0.31 -2.68 -11.03
CA MET A 55 1.32 -2.56 -9.97
C MET A 55 0.76 -2.94 -8.59
N ILE A 56 -0.52 -2.70 -8.38
CA ILE A 56 -1.24 -3.03 -7.15
C ILE A 56 -2.37 -4.01 -7.42
N GLN A 57 -2.70 -4.82 -6.42
CA GLN A 57 -3.79 -5.81 -6.49
C GLN A 57 -4.55 -5.89 -5.16
N ASN A 58 -5.79 -6.36 -5.21
CA ASN A 58 -6.54 -6.66 -4.00
C ASN A 58 -5.85 -7.79 -3.23
N ILE A 59 -5.73 -7.62 -1.91
CA ILE A 59 -5.12 -8.65 -1.03
C ILE A 59 -6.03 -9.86 -0.92
N SER A 60 -7.34 -9.63 -0.86
CA SER A 60 -8.37 -10.66 -0.83
C SER A 60 -9.67 -10.08 -1.42
N GLU A 61 -10.46 -10.92 -2.09
CA GLU A 61 -11.79 -10.56 -2.58
C GLU A 61 -12.75 -10.18 -1.44
N ASP A 62 -12.45 -10.66 -0.22
CA ASP A 62 -13.26 -10.42 0.97
C ASP A 62 -12.97 -9.05 1.64
N ILE A 63 -11.83 -8.42 1.30
CA ILE A 63 -11.39 -7.17 1.92
C ILE A 63 -11.55 -6.01 0.93
N LEU A 64 -12.59 -5.21 1.16
CA LEU A 64 -12.79 -3.93 0.48
C LEU A 64 -11.75 -2.92 0.97
N ASP A 65 -11.27 -2.08 0.05
CA ASP A 65 -10.34 -0.97 0.33
C ASP A 65 -8.94 -1.36 0.84
N PHE A 66 -8.51 -2.61 0.64
CA PHE A 66 -7.18 -3.06 1.03
C PHE A 66 -6.40 -3.69 -0.14
N TYR A 67 -5.34 -3.00 -0.54
CA TYR A 67 -4.53 -3.33 -1.71
C TYR A 67 -3.09 -3.59 -1.31
N GLU A 68 -2.40 -4.46 -2.03
CA GLU A 68 -0.95 -4.63 -1.92
C GLU A 68 -0.24 -4.09 -3.15
N LEU A 69 0.99 -3.64 -2.94
CA LEU A 69 1.93 -3.40 -4.02
C LEU A 69 2.62 -4.72 -4.41
N LYS A 70 2.31 -5.22 -5.61
CA LYS A 70 2.89 -6.46 -6.17
C LYS A 70 4.31 -6.22 -6.67
N GLU A 71 4.54 -5.07 -7.30
CA GLU A 71 5.83 -4.71 -7.88
C GLU A 71 6.54 -3.65 -7.03
N VAL A 72 6.97 -4.05 -5.83
CA VAL A 72 7.75 -3.20 -4.92
C VAL A 72 9.04 -2.70 -5.57
N ASP A 73 9.64 -3.51 -6.45
CA ASP A 73 10.86 -3.16 -7.17
C ASP A 73 10.65 -2.03 -8.20
N ARG A 74 9.44 -1.91 -8.75
CA ARG A 74 9.05 -0.79 -9.63
C ARG A 74 8.63 0.45 -8.86
N TYR A 75 8.56 0.36 -7.53
CA TYR A 75 8.39 1.49 -6.63
C TYR A 75 9.77 1.94 -6.15
N THR A 76 10.40 2.82 -6.95
CA THR A 76 11.66 3.46 -6.57
C THR A 76 11.37 4.67 -5.68
N GLU A 77 12.16 4.89 -4.64
CA GLU A 77 12.08 6.11 -3.79
C GLU A 77 12.29 7.40 -4.63
N GLU A 78 12.97 7.29 -5.78
CA GLU A 78 13.16 8.34 -6.79
C GLU A 78 12.00 8.44 -7.81
N LEU A 79 11.16 7.40 -7.90
CA LEU A 79 9.84 7.54 -8.45
C LEU A 79 8.96 8.08 -7.31
N GLY A 80 8.79 9.39 -7.22
CA GLY A 80 7.50 9.94 -6.79
C GLY A 80 6.33 9.52 -7.73
N LEU A 81 6.43 8.34 -8.36
CA LEU A 81 6.25 8.09 -9.80
C LEU A 81 6.79 9.25 -10.68
N LYS A 82 8.07 9.61 -10.49
CA LYS A 82 8.75 10.77 -11.09
C LYS A 82 7.82 11.99 -11.18
N LEU A 83 7.18 12.32 -10.07
CA LEU A 83 6.65 13.64 -9.83
C LEU A 83 7.63 14.29 -8.87
N ASP A 84 8.23 15.37 -9.36
CA ASP A 84 9.02 16.35 -8.63
C ASP A 84 8.42 16.54 -7.22
N LEU A 85 9.03 15.90 -6.21
CA LEU A 85 8.57 15.89 -4.83
C LEU A 85 9.65 16.53 -3.97
N GLU A 86 9.88 17.82 -4.22
CA GLU A 86 10.04 18.76 -3.11
C GLU A 86 8.70 18.83 -2.37
N GLU A 87 8.39 17.83 -1.54
CA GLU A 87 7.64 18.00 -0.29
C GLU A 87 7.36 16.63 0.31
N GLY A 88 8.20 16.25 1.26
CA GLY A 88 8.02 15.05 2.06
C GLY A 88 6.70 15.11 2.81
N ILE A 89 5.90 14.06 2.70
CA ILE A 89 4.91 13.77 3.75
C ILE A 89 5.69 13.15 4.91
N ALA A 90 6.31 14.04 5.66
CA ALA A 90 6.71 13.80 7.03
C ALA A 90 5.43 13.81 7.88
N LEU A 91 5.17 12.73 8.60
CA LEU A 91 4.30 12.76 9.76
C LEU A 91 5.03 13.50 10.88
N PHE A 92 4.75 14.79 11.05
CA PHE A 92 5.01 15.51 12.30
C PHE A 92 3.72 16.20 12.76
N PHE A 93 3.40 16.01 14.04
CA PHE A 93 2.27 16.57 14.79
C PHE A 93 2.45 18.07 15.05
#